data_AF-A0A024VGJ2-F1
#
_entry.id   AF-A0A024VGJ2-F1
#
_cell.length_a   1.000
_cell.length_b   1.000
_cell.length_c   1.000
_cell.angle_alpha   90.00
_cell.angle_beta   90.00
_cell.angle_gamma   90.00
#
_symmetry.space_group_name_H-M   'P 1'
#
loop_
_entity.id
_entity.type
_entity.pdbx_description
1 polymer ?
#
loop_
_entity_poly.entity_id
_entity_poly.type
_entity_poly.pdbx_seq_one_letter_code
_entity_poly.pdbx_strand_id
1 'polypeptide(L)'
;MNVEDLKDDEEIKQKDFSYRKYVCSLELGDKKLDCGIHPEKRLSIIDCEERKYINDELSYDDIIFIIDHLLLNLVKLLKGNHPFLTVLSCYYLHDSKVINCKDNGYFLEEVFMKWLAAFSYDKIYMDIFKNDNKEFIKYIEKHDDQKKNFNKNKVADNKKDSNQDNNMEKKKKEEEEEEEEEEEEKEIEIEKKSDTINIKYKNNNIHNDNICEENTYKNICEEDYVENKMFLFFQLFLIFYSSSSELIDYVITQNNFVHRDDYKCGLVNLNDCLLYHCRNRRAYILKNLFIIKRCFTKFFTQYEENKKKNKDIFYILKRIKFIIYFTSLLNQLIFDMCEKLDFIQKENNKINDKLKYYKTINELIDTQINDVSENIENVKLNINQEEQKRDDMKNIINDLKNVRSINK
;
A
#
# COMPACT_ATOMS: atom_id res chain seq x y z
N MET A 1 14.47 4.73 -38.46
CA MET A 1 15.11 5.62 -39.46
C MET A 1 16.55 5.19 -39.54
N ASN A 2 17.05 4.85 -40.72
CA ASN A 2 18.48 4.70 -40.94
C ASN A 2 18.97 6.06 -41.47
N VAL A 3 20.10 6.55 -40.96
CA VAL A 3 20.74 7.76 -41.47
C VAL A 3 21.87 7.29 -42.37
N GLU A 4 21.70 7.45 -43.69
CA GLU A 4 22.50 6.74 -44.69
C GLU A 4 23.95 7.23 -44.80
N ASP A 5 24.27 8.38 -44.19
CA ASP A 5 25.60 9.01 -44.18
C ASP A 5 26.39 8.82 -42.85
N LEU A 6 25.90 8.03 -41.89
CA LEU A 6 26.59 7.80 -40.62
C LEU A 6 27.72 6.76 -40.78
N LYS A 7 28.93 7.06 -40.29
CA LYS A 7 30.03 6.08 -40.21
C LYS A 7 29.84 5.14 -39.01
N ASP A 8 30.50 3.97 -39.07
CA ASP A 8 30.48 2.96 -38.01
C ASP A 8 31.00 3.48 -36.64
N ASP A 9 31.75 4.58 -36.60
CA ASP A 9 32.28 5.23 -35.40
C ASP A 9 31.51 6.51 -34.98
N GLU A 10 30.47 6.91 -35.71
CA GLU A 10 29.69 8.13 -35.48
C GLU A 10 28.32 7.83 -34.85
N GLU A 11 28.04 8.41 -33.68
CA GLU A 11 26.75 8.26 -32.99
C GLU A 11 26.00 9.60 -32.86
N ILE A 12 24.73 9.62 -33.28
CA ILE A 12 23.80 10.73 -33.02
C ILE A 12 23.30 10.65 -31.57
N LYS A 13 23.69 11.62 -30.74
CA LYS A 13 23.29 11.74 -29.34
C LYS A 13 23.08 13.20 -28.94
N GLN A 14 22.30 13.41 -27.88
CA GLN A 14 22.13 14.74 -27.30
C GLN A 14 23.46 15.24 -26.71
N LYS A 15 23.71 16.55 -26.76
CA LYS A 15 25.04 17.14 -26.50
C LYS A 15 25.64 16.79 -25.13
N ASP A 16 24.78 16.60 -24.13
CA ASP A 16 25.13 16.28 -22.74
C ASP A 16 24.81 14.82 -22.37
N PHE A 17 24.70 13.91 -23.36
CA PHE A 17 24.35 12.51 -23.15
C PHE A 17 25.46 11.74 -22.40
N SER A 18 25.11 11.21 -21.22
CA SER A 18 26.03 10.45 -20.37
C SER A 18 25.77 8.95 -20.46
N TYR A 19 26.63 8.22 -21.18
CA TYR A 19 26.56 6.76 -21.30
C TYR A 19 26.47 6.06 -19.94
N ARG A 20 27.19 6.54 -18.91
CA ARG A 20 27.13 5.97 -17.54
C ARG A 20 25.72 5.91 -16.96
N LYS A 21 24.80 6.77 -17.39
CA LYS A 21 23.39 6.76 -16.99
C LYS A 21 22.56 5.69 -17.72
N TYR A 22 23.03 5.25 -18.89
CA TYR A 22 22.30 4.36 -19.81
C TYR A 22 22.98 2.99 -20.02
N VAL A 23 24.11 2.69 -19.37
CA VAL A 23 24.70 1.33 -19.32
C VAL A 23 23.71 0.27 -18.81
N CYS A 24 22.72 0.68 -18.01
CA CYS A 24 21.65 -0.18 -17.49
C CYS A 24 20.37 -0.14 -18.37
N SER A 25 20.49 0.17 -19.66
CA SER A 25 19.36 0.11 -20.60
C SER A 25 18.87 -1.32 -20.83
N LEU A 26 17.56 -1.46 -21.02
CA LEU A 26 16.95 -2.71 -21.50
C LEU A 26 17.18 -2.87 -23.01
N GLU A 27 17.31 -4.10 -23.48
CA GLU A 27 17.62 -4.43 -24.87
C GLU A 27 16.52 -5.32 -25.45
N LEU A 28 15.76 -4.80 -26.42
CA LEU A 28 14.65 -5.51 -27.07
C LEU A 28 15.19 -6.70 -27.88
N GLY A 29 14.65 -7.89 -27.59
CA GLY A 29 15.08 -9.15 -28.23
C GLY A 29 16.18 -9.92 -27.50
N ASP A 30 16.87 -9.35 -26.49
CA ASP A 30 17.76 -10.15 -25.64
C ASP A 30 16.97 -10.94 -24.57
N LYS A 31 17.36 -12.20 -24.36
CA LYS A 31 16.63 -13.14 -23.50
C LYS A 31 16.79 -12.89 -21.99
N LYS A 32 17.54 -11.86 -21.58
CA LYS A 32 17.78 -11.47 -20.18
C LYS A 32 17.50 -9.99 -19.92
N LEU A 33 17.75 -9.14 -20.91
CA LEU A 33 17.61 -7.68 -20.83
C LEU A 33 16.29 -7.16 -21.44
N ASP A 34 15.59 -7.96 -22.25
CA ASP A 34 14.21 -7.66 -22.62
C ASP A 34 13.30 -7.97 -21.42
N CYS A 35 12.90 -6.94 -20.67
CA CYS A 35 11.93 -7.08 -19.58
C CYS A 35 10.48 -7.29 -20.06
N GLY A 36 10.26 -7.62 -21.34
CA GLY A 36 9.13 -8.39 -21.82
C GLY A 36 9.10 -9.81 -21.22
N ILE A 37 8.94 -9.91 -19.90
CA ILE A 37 8.82 -11.15 -19.13
C ILE A 37 7.78 -12.05 -19.79
N HIS A 38 8.24 -13.11 -20.48
CA HIS A 38 7.47 -14.04 -21.33
C HIS A 38 5.94 -13.93 -21.15
N PRO A 39 5.26 -13.04 -21.92
CA PRO A 39 3.86 -12.70 -21.67
C PRO A 39 2.95 -13.92 -21.74
N GLU A 40 3.30 -14.87 -22.61
CA GLU A 40 2.70 -16.19 -22.81
C GLU A 40 2.55 -17.04 -21.52
N LYS A 41 3.31 -16.73 -20.46
CA LYS A 41 3.29 -17.43 -19.17
C LYS A 41 2.58 -16.66 -18.05
N ARG A 42 2.12 -15.43 -18.32
CA ARG A 42 1.50 -14.56 -17.31
C ARG A 42 0.01 -14.41 -17.57
N LEU A 43 -0.80 -15.07 -16.76
CA LEU A 43 -2.24 -14.82 -16.70
C LEU A 43 -2.49 -13.38 -16.23
N SER A 44 -3.46 -12.70 -16.87
CA SER A 44 -3.98 -11.42 -16.38
C SER A 44 -4.90 -11.63 -15.16
N ILE A 45 -5.25 -10.55 -14.44
CA ILE A 45 -6.27 -10.64 -13.39
C ILE A 45 -7.62 -11.11 -13.98
N ILE A 46 -7.95 -10.65 -15.18
CA ILE A 46 -9.19 -11.01 -15.88
C ILE A 46 -9.20 -12.52 -16.20
N ASP A 47 -8.10 -13.08 -16.75
CA ASP A 47 -7.95 -14.53 -16.92
C ASP A 47 -8.14 -15.30 -15.62
N CYS A 48 -7.56 -14.80 -14.52
CA CYS A 48 -7.62 -15.44 -13.22
C CYS A 48 -9.02 -15.38 -12.59
N GLU A 49 -9.81 -14.33 -12.85
CA GLU A 49 -11.22 -14.26 -12.46
C GLU A 49 -12.10 -15.18 -13.32
N GLU A 50 -11.96 -15.14 -14.64
CA GLU A 50 -12.74 -15.94 -15.59
C GLU A 50 -12.51 -17.45 -15.38
N ARG A 51 -11.27 -17.84 -15.06
CA ARG A 51 -10.90 -19.22 -14.71
C ARG A 51 -11.13 -19.57 -13.23
N LYS A 52 -11.69 -18.65 -12.44
CA LYS A 52 -11.93 -18.77 -10.98
C LYS A 52 -10.68 -19.06 -10.13
N TYR A 53 -9.47 -18.74 -10.60
CA TYR A 53 -8.25 -18.77 -9.79
C TYR A 53 -8.21 -17.67 -8.71
N ILE A 54 -9.05 -16.62 -8.86
CA ILE A 54 -9.37 -15.64 -7.82
C ILE A 54 -10.88 -15.72 -7.58
N ASN A 55 -11.29 -16.05 -6.36
CA ASN A 55 -12.68 -16.16 -5.93
C ASN A 55 -12.79 -15.96 -4.40
N ASP A 56 -14.00 -15.91 -3.85
CA ASP A 56 -14.28 -15.87 -2.41
C ASP A 56 -14.68 -17.23 -1.79
N GLU A 57 -14.79 -18.27 -2.61
CA GLU A 57 -15.14 -19.66 -2.26
C GLU A 57 -13.89 -20.55 -2.11
N LEU A 58 -12.85 -20.07 -1.43
CA LEU A 58 -11.58 -20.78 -1.23
C LEU A 58 -11.68 -21.94 -0.23
N SER A 59 -10.96 -23.05 -0.51
CA SER A 59 -10.77 -24.13 0.46
C SER A 59 -9.80 -23.75 1.58
N TYR A 60 -9.83 -24.48 2.70
CA TYR A 60 -8.90 -24.25 3.82
C TYR A 60 -7.44 -24.52 3.44
N ASP A 61 -7.20 -25.54 2.61
CA ASP A 61 -5.85 -25.85 2.11
C ASP A 61 -5.32 -24.72 1.21
N ASP A 62 -6.15 -24.16 0.33
CA ASP A 62 -5.78 -23.01 -0.50
C ASP A 62 -5.46 -21.77 0.36
N ILE A 63 -6.31 -21.45 1.35
CA ILE A 63 -6.08 -20.32 2.26
C ILE A 63 -4.77 -20.52 3.04
N ILE A 64 -4.52 -21.73 3.57
CA ILE A 64 -3.29 -22.05 4.29
C ILE A 64 -2.06 -21.93 3.37
N PHE A 65 -2.12 -22.50 2.17
CA PHE A 65 -1.03 -22.47 1.19
C PHE A 65 -0.69 -21.04 0.74
N ILE A 66 -1.71 -20.24 0.40
CA ILE A 66 -1.53 -18.83 0.00
C ILE A 66 -0.94 -18.03 1.16
N ILE A 67 -1.46 -18.20 2.39
CA ILE A 67 -0.94 -17.50 3.57
C ILE A 67 0.52 -17.88 3.84
N ASP A 68 0.87 -19.17 3.84
CA ASP A 68 2.25 -19.60 4.14
C ASP A 68 3.24 -19.14 3.05
N HIS A 69 2.84 -19.17 1.78
CA HIS A 69 3.65 -18.63 0.69
C HIS A 69 3.84 -17.10 0.82
N LEU A 70 2.80 -16.36 1.19
CA LEU A 70 2.87 -14.92 1.47
C LEU A 70 3.79 -14.63 2.67
N LEU A 71 3.62 -15.33 3.79
CA LEU A 71 4.48 -15.18 4.99
C LEU A 71 5.94 -15.50 4.69
N LEU A 72 6.21 -16.55 3.89
CA LEU A 72 7.55 -16.86 3.40
C LEU A 72 8.11 -15.73 2.51
N ASN A 73 7.28 -15.13 1.65
CA ASN A 73 7.67 -13.97 0.84
C ASN A 73 7.95 -12.72 1.69
N LEU A 74 7.29 -12.56 2.83
CA LEU A 74 7.58 -11.51 3.82
C LEU A 74 8.98 -11.70 4.45
N VAL A 75 9.37 -12.95 4.74
CA VAL A 75 10.72 -13.30 5.21
C VAL A 75 11.76 -13.10 4.11
N LYS A 76 11.43 -13.39 2.83
CA LYS A 76 12.31 -13.08 1.68
C LYS A 76 12.53 -11.56 1.55
N LEU A 77 11.47 -10.76 1.68
CA LEU A 77 11.55 -9.28 1.63
C LEU A 77 12.45 -8.74 2.76
N LEU A 78 12.28 -9.21 4.00
CA LEU A 78 13.15 -8.86 5.14
C LEU A 78 14.63 -9.21 4.92
N LYS A 79 14.92 -10.25 4.13
CA LYS A 79 16.29 -10.61 3.72
C LYS A 79 16.83 -9.79 2.55
N GLY A 80 16.08 -8.78 2.07
CA GLY A 80 16.48 -7.92 0.97
C GLY A 80 16.29 -8.54 -0.41
N ASN A 81 15.33 -9.45 -0.60
CA ASN A 81 14.89 -9.88 -1.92
C ASN A 81 13.93 -8.86 -2.55
N HIS A 82 13.90 -8.81 -3.88
CA HIS A 82 13.17 -7.78 -4.63
C HIS A 82 11.64 -7.91 -4.47
N PRO A 83 10.87 -6.82 -4.29
CA PRO A 83 9.42 -6.90 -4.03
C PRO A 83 8.62 -7.56 -5.16
N PHE A 84 9.03 -7.41 -6.41
CA PHE A 84 8.42 -8.05 -7.58
C PHE A 84 8.61 -9.58 -7.61
N LEU A 85 9.66 -10.09 -6.96
CA LEU A 85 9.95 -11.53 -6.85
C LEU A 85 9.42 -12.14 -5.54
N THR A 86 8.66 -11.37 -4.76
CA THR A 86 8.20 -11.75 -3.42
C THR A 86 6.75 -11.33 -3.19
N VAL A 87 6.51 -10.09 -2.74
CA VAL A 87 5.19 -9.60 -2.36
C VAL A 87 4.21 -9.66 -3.53
N LEU A 88 4.63 -9.18 -4.71
CA LEU A 88 3.73 -8.95 -5.84
C LEU A 88 3.33 -10.21 -6.63
N SER A 89 3.85 -11.39 -6.26
CA SER A 89 3.56 -12.65 -6.97
C SER A 89 2.19 -13.24 -6.66
N CYS A 90 1.41 -12.64 -5.75
CA CYS A 90 0.08 -13.14 -5.37
C CYS A 90 -1.02 -12.27 -5.98
N TYR A 91 -1.87 -12.87 -6.81
CA TYR A 91 -2.92 -12.14 -7.53
C TYR A 91 -3.97 -11.49 -6.61
N TYR A 92 -4.25 -12.05 -5.42
CA TYR A 92 -5.14 -11.46 -4.40
C TYR A 92 -4.68 -10.12 -3.81
N LEU A 93 -3.47 -9.64 -4.15
CA LEU A 93 -2.96 -8.34 -3.72
C LEU A 93 -3.13 -7.24 -4.79
N HIS A 94 -3.57 -7.60 -5.99
CA HIS A 94 -3.86 -6.68 -7.08
C HIS A 94 -5.37 -6.40 -7.15
N ASP A 95 -5.74 -5.26 -7.74
CA ASP A 95 -7.15 -4.89 -7.87
C ASP A 95 -7.92 -5.91 -8.73
N SER A 96 -9.08 -6.35 -8.24
CA SER A 96 -9.90 -7.43 -8.82
C SER A 96 -11.35 -7.30 -8.34
N LYS A 97 -12.31 -7.98 -8.98
CA LYS A 97 -13.72 -8.02 -8.54
C LYS A 97 -13.89 -8.57 -7.11
N VAL A 98 -12.95 -9.42 -6.69
CA VAL A 98 -12.93 -10.10 -5.37
C VAL A 98 -12.26 -9.25 -4.30
N ILE A 99 -11.20 -8.51 -4.66
CA ILE A 99 -10.47 -7.55 -3.81
C ILE A 99 -10.53 -6.17 -4.48
N ASN A 100 -11.75 -5.64 -4.65
CA ASN A 100 -11.96 -4.35 -5.33
C ASN A 100 -11.57 -3.23 -4.37
N CYS A 101 -10.38 -2.67 -4.59
CA CYS A 101 -9.84 -1.55 -3.84
C CYS A 101 -10.01 -0.23 -4.61
N LYS A 102 -10.00 -0.30 -5.95
CA LYS A 102 -9.94 0.85 -6.85
C LYS A 102 -11.26 1.60 -6.96
N ASP A 103 -12.37 0.88 -7.19
CA ASP A 103 -13.69 1.50 -7.31
C ASP A 103 -14.32 1.76 -5.93
N ASN A 104 -13.91 1.01 -4.90
CA ASN A 104 -14.40 1.16 -3.54
C ASN A 104 -13.45 1.96 -2.64
N GLY A 105 -13.62 3.29 -2.63
CA GLY A 105 -12.89 4.20 -1.73
C GLY A 105 -13.03 3.90 -0.22
N TYR A 106 -14.05 3.14 0.17
CA TYR A 106 -14.33 2.70 1.54
C TYR A 106 -14.05 1.20 1.78
N PHE A 107 -13.28 0.53 0.92
CA PHE A 107 -12.96 -0.90 1.03
C PHE A 107 -12.44 -1.31 2.43
N LEU A 108 -11.52 -0.52 3.01
CA LEU A 108 -10.95 -0.81 4.33
C LEU A 108 -11.98 -0.65 5.45
N GLU A 109 -12.79 0.41 5.40
CA GLU A 109 -13.91 0.63 6.31
C GLU A 109 -14.91 -0.52 6.25
N GLU A 110 -15.28 -0.97 5.05
CA GLU A 110 -16.20 -2.09 4.87
C GLU A 110 -15.66 -3.38 5.48
N VAL A 111 -14.41 -3.74 5.19
CA VAL A 111 -13.82 -4.97 5.74
C VAL A 111 -13.72 -4.86 7.27
N PHE A 112 -13.22 -3.75 7.82
CA PHE A 112 -13.14 -3.56 9.26
C PHE A 112 -14.52 -3.51 9.94
N MET A 113 -15.54 -2.89 9.34
CA MET A 113 -16.90 -2.86 9.88
C MET A 113 -17.55 -4.24 9.85
N LYS A 114 -17.43 -4.99 8.74
CA LYS A 114 -17.89 -6.39 8.63
C LYS A 114 -17.22 -7.26 9.69
N TRP A 115 -15.92 -7.05 9.92
CA TRP A 115 -15.14 -7.82 10.89
C TRP A 115 -15.54 -7.50 12.35
N LEU A 116 -15.61 -6.22 12.71
CA LEU A 116 -16.00 -5.79 14.06
C LEU A 116 -17.47 -6.10 14.37
N ALA A 117 -18.38 -6.03 13.39
CA ALA A 117 -19.78 -6.40 13.57
C ALA A 117 -19.99 -7.91 13.78
N ALA A 118 -19.09 -8.76 13.27
CA ALA A 118 -19.16 -10.22 13.45
C ALA A 118 -18.41 -10.72 14.71
N PHE A 119 -17.31 -10.06 15.09
CA PHE A 119 -16.36 -10.60 16.09
C PHE A 119 -16.00 -9.64 17.25
N SER A 120 -16.72 -8.52 17.44
CA SER A 120 -16.54 -7.65 18.60
C SER A 120 -17.50 -8.00 19.74
N TYR A 121 -16.94 -8.44 20.88
CA TYR A 121 -17.68 -8.68 22.12
C TYR A 121 -18.09 -7.41 22.85
N ASP A 122 -17.33 -6.32 22.68
CA ASP A 122 -17.62 -5.05 23.34
C ASP A 122 -18.26 -4.10 22.32
N LYS A 123 -19.49 -3.64 22.58
CA LYS A 123 -20.14 -2.59 21.78
C LYS A 123 -19.27 -1.33 21.67
N ILE A 124 -18.49 -1.03 22.72
CA ILE A 124 -17.53 0.08 22.79
C ILE A 124 -16.62 0.14 21.56
N TYR A 125 -16.12 -1.00 21.04
CA TYR A 125 -15.24 -0.99 19.87
C TYR A 125 -15.98 -0.65 18.57
N MET A 126 -17.24 -1.09 18.43
CA MET A 126 -18.11 -0.67 17.32
C MET A 126 -18.50 0.81 17.43
N ASP A 127 -18.77 1.31 18.63
CA ASP A 127 -19.14 2.70 18.87
C ASP A 127 -17.95 3.65 18.66
N ILE A 128 -16.72 3.26 19.02
CA ILE A 128 -15.48 3.97 18.66
C ILE A 128 -15.32 3.99 17.14
N PHE A 129 -15.39 2.83 16.49
CA PHE A 129 -15.24 2.74 15.03
C PHE A 129 -16.27 3.60 14.29
N LYS A 130 -17.56 3.53 14.65
CA LYS A 130 -18.61 4.39 14.06
C LYS A 130 -18.35 5.88 14.28
N ASN A 131 -17.84 6.27 15.45
CA ASN A 131 -17.52 7.67 15.75
C ASN A 131 -16.31 8.21 14.98
N ASP A 132 -15.33 7.35 14.70
CA ASP A 132 -14.15 7.68 13.89
C ASP A 132 -14.43 7.71 12.38
N ASN A 133 -15.45 6.97 11.91
CA ASN A 133 -15.74 6.75 10.49
C ASN A 133 -17.05 7.44 10.02
N LYS A 134 -17.38 8.62 10.59
CA LYS A 134 -18.69 9.30 10.41
C LYS A 134 -19.10 9.57 8.95
N GLU A 135 -18.16 9.75 8.02
CA GLU A 135 -18.48 9.98 6.61
C GLU A 135 -18.86 8.68 5.88
N PHE A 136 -18.15 7.59 6.18
CA PHE A 136 -18.48 6.24 5.73
C PHE A 136 -19.83 5.75 6.25
N ILE A 137 -20.14 6.00 7.53
CA ILE A 137 -21.46 5.65 8.10
C ILE A 137 -22.59 6.38 7.34
N LYS A 138 -22.45 7.70 7.10
CA LYS A 138 -23.39 8.48 6.27
C LYS A 138 -23.46 7.99 4.82
N TYR A 139 -22.39 7.42 4.28
CA TYR A 139 -22.37 6.82 2.94
C TYR A 139 -23.22 5.55 2.90
N ILE A 140 -23.03 4.61 3.83
CA ILE A 140 -23.86 3.40 3.95
C ILE A 140 -25.33 3.76 4.15
N GLU A 141 -25.64 4.64 5.10
CA GLU A 141 -27.02 5.03 5.44
C GLU A 141 -27.77 5.53 4.20
N LYS A 142 -27.16 6.44 3.42
CA LYS A 142 -27.71 6.91 2.14
C LYS A 142 -27.87 5.79 1.11
N HIS A 143 -26.90 4.88 1.02
CA HIS A 143 -26.90 3.83 0.00
C HIS A 143 -27.97 2.76 0.27
N ASP A 144 -28.23 2.45 1.54
CA ASP A 144 -29.31 1.55 1.94
C ASP A 144 -30.68 2.22 1.87
N ASP A 145 -30.81 3.51 2.15
CA ASP A 145 -32.06 4.24 1.93
C ASP A 145 -32.42 4.35 0.44
N GLN A 146 -31.42 4.49 -0.45
CA GLN A 146 -31.64 4.37 -1.90
C GLN A 146 -32.14 2.97 -2.29
N LYS A 147 -31.53 1.88 -1.77
CA LYS A 147 -32.02 0.50 -2.01
C LYS A 147 -33.44 0.28 -1.48
N LYS A 148 -33.77 0.79 -0.28
CA LYS A 148 -35.12 0.72 0.31
C LYS A 148 -36.14 1.46 -0.55
N ASN A 149 -35.80 2.63 -1.10
CA ASN A 149 -36.71 3.40 -1.95
C ASN A 149 -36.92 2.75 -3.33
N PHE A 150 -35.88 2.17 -3.94
CA PHE A 150 -36.03 1.35 -5.15
C PHE A 150 -36.96 0.15 -4.93
N ASN A 151 -36.85 -0.53 -3.79
CA ASN A 151 -37.72 -1.66 -3.46
C ASN A 151 -39.16 -1.23 -3.10
N LYS A 152 -39.35 -0.06 -2.47
CA LYS A 152 -40.70 0.50 -2.24
C LYS A 152 -41.44 0.79 -3.54
N ASN A 153 -40.78 1.37 -4.53
CA ASN A 153 -41.42 1.66 -5.82
C ASN A 153 -41.89 0.37 -6.51
N LYS A 154 -41.07 -0.69 -6.52
CA LYS A 154 -41.47 -2.01 -7.06
C LYS A 154 -42.64 -2.69 -6.33
N VAL A 155 -42.95 -2.30 -5.09
CA VAL A 155 -44.12 -2.80 -4.35
C VAL A 155 -45.36 -1.92 -4.58
N ALA A 156 -45.19 -0.65 -4.94
CA ALA A 156 -46.28 0.27 -5.23
C ALA A 156 -46.99 -0.02 -6.57
N ASP A 157 -46.24 -0.39 -7.61
CA ASP A 157 -46.80 -0.61 -8.96
C ASP A 157 -47.77 -1.81 -9.05
N ASN A 158 -47.69 -2.77 -8.13
CA ASN A 158 -48.58 -3.94 -8.07
C ASN A 158 -49.87 -3.73 -7.24
N LYS A 159 -50.26 -2.48 -6.94
CA LYS A 159 -51.56 -2.16 -6.33
C LYS A 159 -52.23 -0.92 -6.94
N LYS A 160 -52.85 -1.10 -8.10
CA LYS A 160 -54.04 -0.35 -8.52
C LYS A 160 -55.07 -1.27 -9.16
N ASP A 161 -56.33 -1.02 -8.86
CA ASP A 161 -57.45 -1.90 -9.12
C ASP A 161 -58.04 -1.75 -10.53
N SER A 162 -58.60 -2.84 -11.05
CA SER A 162 -59.89 -2.77 -11.77
C SER A 162 -60.61 -4.13 -11.73
N ASN A 163 -61.77 -4.16 -11.09
CA ASN A 163 -62.78 -5.21 -11.25
C ASN A 163 -63.95 -4.59 -12.03
N GLN A 164 -64.39 -5.24 -13.12
CA GLN A 164 -65.79 -5.60 -13.41
C GLN A 164 -65.97 -6.10 -14.86
N ASP A 165 -66.50 -7.33 -14.98
CA ASP A 165 -67.71 -7.72 -15.72
C ASP A 165 -67.97 -7.06 -17.11
N ASN A 166 -68.32 -7.76 -18.21
CA ASN A 166 -68.97 -9.07 -18.32
C ASN A 166 -69.03 -9.64 -19.78
N ASN A 167 -69.49 -10.89 -19.92
CA ASN A 167 -70.11 -11.56 -21.10
C ASN A 167 -69.31 -12.04 -22.36
N MET A 168 -69.37 -13.38 -22.54
CA MET A 168 -69.65 -14.19 -23.76
C MET A 168 -69.14 -13.80 -25.17
N GLU A 169 -68.45 -14.75 -25.83
CA GLU A 169 -69.11 -15.65 -26.81
C GLU A 169 -68.32 -16.96 -27.09
N LYS A 170 -68.84 -17.86 -27.96
CA LYS A 170 -68.34 -19.23 -28.21
C LYS A 170 -67.68 -19.40 -29.61
N LYS A 171 -66.61 -20.22 -29.67
CA LYS A 171 -66.34 -21.36 -30.61
C LYS A 171 -64.92 -21.89 -30.32
N LYS A 172 -64.60 -23.19 -30.20
CA LYS A 172 -65.06 -24.48 -30.81
C LYS A 172 -64.31 -24.83 -32.12
N LYS A 173 -63.29 -25.68 -32.00
CA LYS A 173 -62.87 -26.88 -32.78
C LYS A 173 -61.56 -27.42 -32.14
N GLU A 174 -61.26 -28.72 -32.02
CA GLU A 174 -61.22 -29.81 -33.03
C GLU A 174 -60.11 -29.54 -34.08
N GLU A 175 -59.34 -30.47 -34.66
CA GLU A 175 -59.21 -31.95 -34.59
C GLU A 175 -57.68 -32.32 -34.59
N GLU A 176 -57.14 -33.47 -34.13
CA GLU A 176 -57.28 -34.35 -32.93
C GLU A 176 -56.10 -35.43 -32.94
N GLU A 177 -56.07 -36.45 -32.04
CA GLU A 177 -55.31 -37.77 -32.10
C GLU A 177 -53.74 -37.79 -31.92
N GLU A 178 -53.01 -38.84 -31.45
CA GLU A 178 -53.24 -40.26 -30.96
C GLU A 178 -52.10 -40.60 -29.94
N GLU A 179 -52.33 -41.22 -28.76
CA GLU A 179 -52.26 -42.69 -28.38
C GLU A 179 -50.84 -43.35 -28.40
N GLU A 180 -50.66 -44.59 -27.91
CA GLU A 180 -50.45 -45.07 -26.52
C GLU A 180 -49.60 -46.38 -26.59
N GLU A 181 -49.23 -47.22 -25.60
CA GLU A 181 -49.60 -47.48 -24.19
C GLU A 181 -48.72 -46.64 -23.19
N GLU A 182 -48.27 -46.97 -21.96
CA GLU A 182 -48.04 -48.21 -21.16
C GLU A 182 -48.11 -47.86 -19.63
N GLU A 183 -48.55 -48.79 -18.76
CA GLU A 183 -48.64 -48.64 -17.29
C GLU A 183 -48.09 -49.86 -16.52
N GLU A 184 -47.52 -49.66 -15.31
CA GLU A 184 -47.88 -50.49 -14.14
C GLU A 184 -47.63 -49.75 -12.81
N GLU A 185 -48.63 -49.72 -11.91
CA GLU A 185 -48.58 -48.98 -10.64
C GLU A 185 -47.97 -49.78 -9.47
N LYS A 186 -47.42 -49.04 -8.47
CA LYS A 186 -47.72 -49.28 -7.03
C LYS A 186 -47.36 -48.10 -6.11
N GLU A 187 -48.42 -47.48 -5.58
CA GLU A 187 -48.58 -46.92 -4.23
C GLU A 187 -47.41 -46.14 -3.58
N ILE A 188 -47.35 -44.85 -3.90
CA ILE A 188 -47.53 -43.74 -2.94
C ILE A 188 -47.08 -43.98 -1.47
N GLU A 189 -46.05 -43.25 -1.04
CA GLU A 189 -46.11 -42.51 0.23
C GLU A 189 -45.55 -41.09 0.04
N ILE A 190 -46.25 -40.06 0.56
CA ILE A 190 -46.00 -38.66 0.22
C ILE A 190 -45.25 -37.95 1.35
N GLU A 191 -44.00 -37.55 1.10
CA GLU A 191 -43.43 -36.40 1.80
C GLU A 191 -42.74 -35.42 0.83
N LYS A 192 -43.10 -34.14 0.93
CA LYS A 192 -42.82 -33.14 -0.10
C LYS A 192 -41.42 -32.54 0.05
N LYS A 193 -40.51 -32.86 -0.87
CA LYS A 193 -39.34 -32.03 -1.19
C LYS A 193 -39.31 -31.74 -2.69
N SER A 194 -39.81 -30.57 -3.06
CA SER A 194 -39.70 -30.05 -4.41
C SER A 194 -38.27 -29.57 -4.67
N ASP A 195 -37.49 -30.34 -5.41
CA ASP A 195 -36.22 -29.85 -5.94
C ASP A 195 -36.47 -28.69 -6.91
N THR A 196 -35.92 -27.53 -6.55
CA THR A 196 -35.82 -26.38 -7.46
C THR A 196 -34.60 -25.59 -7.01
N ILE A 197 -33.43 -25.91 -7.58
CA ILE A 197 -32.14 -25.28 -7.26
C ILE A 197 -32.17 -23.82 -7.73
N ASN A 198 -32.69 -22.96 -6.87
CA ASN A 198 -32.90 -21.54 -7.15
C ASN A 198 -31.73 -20.75 -6.56
N ILE A 199 -30.73 -20.46 -7.40
CA ILE A 199 -29.44 -19.87 -7.02
C ILE A 199 -29.66 -18.43 -6.53
N LYS A 200 -29.94 -18.30 -5.23
CA LYS A 200 -29.99 -17.02 -4.52
C LYS A 200 -28.60 -16.65 -4.05
N TYR A 201 -28.03 -15.63 -4.68
CA TYR A 201 -26.93 -14.84 -4.12
C TYR A 201 -27.21 -14.52 -2.64
N LYS A 202 -26.32 -14.94 -1.73
CA LYS A 202 -26.32 -14.50 -0.33
C LYS A 202 -25.89 -13.02 -0.25
N ASN A 203 -26.78 -12.13 -0.66
CA ASN A 203 -26.71 -10.72 -0.25
C ASN A 203 -26.75 -10.69 1.27
N ASN A 204 -25.61 -10.42 1.91
CA ASN A 204 -25.52 -10.15 3.34
C ASN A 204 -26.16 -8.78 3.61
N ASN A 205 -27.50 -8.72 3.58
CA ASN A 205 -28.26 -7.55 3.98
C ASN A 205 -27.87 -7.19 5.41
N ILE A 206 -27.32 -5.98 5.61
CA ILE A 206 -27.14 -5.41 6.94
C ILE A 206 -28.54 -4.98 7.43
N HIS A 207 -29.27 -5.94 7.99
CA HIS A 207 -30.46 -5.61 8.77
C HIS A 207 -29.99 -4.89 10.04
N ASN A 208 -30.19 -3.57 10.05
CA ASN A 208 -29.76 -2.68 11.13
C ASN A 208 -30.75 -2.73 12.31
N ASP A 209 -31.08 -3.94 12.75
CA ASP A 209 -32.00 -4.20 13.84
C ASP A 209 -31.25 -4.08 15.17
N ASN A 210 -31.76 -3.23 16.06
CA ASN A 210 -31.16 -2.95 17.37
C ASN A 210 -31.26 -4.16 18.30
N ILE A 211 -30.32 -5.10 18.23
CA ILE A 211 -30.21 -6.23 19.16
C ILE A 211 -28.72 -6.56 19.43
N CYS A 212 -28.28 -6.21 20.64
CA CYS A 212 -27.14 -6.85 21.31
C CYS A 212 -27.70 -7.83 22.33
N GLU A 213 -28.33 -8.91 21.85
CA GLU A 213 -28.83 -9.98 22.72
C GLU A 213 -27.68 -10.82 23.27
N GLU A 214 -27.84 -11.30 24.50
CA GLU A 214 -26.88 -12.18 25.16
C GLU A 214 -26.69 -13.52 24.42
N ASN A 215 -27.65 -13.91 23.58
CA ASN A 215 -27.57 -15.09 22.73
C ASN A 215 -26.57 -14.93 21.58
N THR A 216 -26.48 -13.73 20.96
CA THR A 216 -25.58 -13.52 19.80
C THR A 216 -24.12 -13.83 20.16
N TYR A 217 -23.69 -13.48 21.38
CA TYR A 217 -22.32 -13.71 21.85
C TYR A 217 -21.98 -15.18 22.11
N LYS A 218 -22.96 -16.08 22.33
CA LYS A 218 -22.70 -17.52 22.47
C LYS A 218 -22.28 -18.16 21.15
N ASN A 219 -22.81 -17.65 20.03
CA ASN A 219 -22.70 -18.27 18.72
C ASN A 219 -21.49 -17.78 17.90
N ILE A 220 -20.81 -16.69 18.30
CA ILE A 220 -19.63 -16.14 17.59
C ILE A 220 -18.50 -17.18 17.41
N CYS A 221 -18.39 -18.14 18.34
CA CYS A 221 -17.37 -19.20 18.32
C CYS A 221 -17.91 -20.57 17.85
N GLU A 222 -19.10 -20.64 17.27
CA GLU A 222 -19.59 -21.85 16.58
C GLU A 222 -18.82 -22.10 15.29
N GLU A 223 -18.58 -23.37 14.97
CA GLU A 223 -17.73 -23.76 13.85
C GLU A 223 -18.34 -23.30 12.51
N ASP A 224 -19.62 -23.59 12.28
CA ASP A 224 -20.43 -23.16 11.13
C ASP A 224 -20.42 -21.63 10.94
N TYR A 225 -20.51 -20.85 12.03
CA TYR A 225 -20.50 -19.39 11.97
C TYR A 225 -19.13 -18.87 11.51
N VAL A 226 -18.06 -19.44 12.06
CA VAL A 226 -16.68 -19.06 11.78
C VAL A 226 -16.26 -19.51 10.36
N GLU A 227 -16.70 -20.70 9.92
CA GLU A 227 -16.61 -21.23 8.55
C GLU A 227 -17.25 -20.30 7.53
N ASN A 228 -18.51 -19.88 7.74
CA ASN A 228 -19.24 -18.91 6.90
C ASN A 228 -18.61 -17.51 6.87
N LYS A 229 -17.46 -17.28 7.53
CA LYS A 229 -16.69 -16.03 7.53
C LYS A 229 -15.21 -16.21 7.14
N MET A 230 -14.74 -17.40 6.75
CA MET A 230 -13.31 -17.62 6.47
C MET A 230 -12.72 -16.70 5.39
N PHE A 231 -13.49 -16.32 4.37
CA PHE A 231 -13.00 -15.34 3.40
C PHE A 231 -12.82 -13.92 3.98
N LEU A 232 -13.67 -13.51 4.93
CA LEU A 232 -13.52 -12.22 5.66
C LEU A 232 -12.29 -12.25 6.59
N PHE A 233 -11.95 -13.41 7.16
CA PHE A 233 -10.69 -13.64 7.85
C PHE A 233 -9.47 -13.55 6.91
N PHE A 234 -9.56 -14.10 5.70
CA PHE A 234 -8.52 -14.01 4.67
C PHE A 234 -8.35 -12.59 4.12
N GLN A 235 -9.42 -11.84 3.87
CA GLN A 235 -9.35 -10.41 3.55
C GLN A 235 -8.62 -9.61 4.64
N LEU A 236 -8.88 -9.90 5.92
CA LEU A 236 -8.18 -9.27 7.03
C LEU A 236 -6.69 -9.64 7.05
N PHE A 237 -6.34 -10.90 6.71
CA PHE A 237 -4.94 -11.29 6.50
C PHE A 237 -4.28 -10.45 5.40
N LEU A 238 -4.91 -10.35 4.22
CA LEU A 238 -4.35 -9.63 3.07
C LEU A 238 -4.10 -8.14 3.36
N ILE A 239 -4.98 -7.48 4.13
CA ILE A 239 -4.80 -6.08 4.55
C ILE A 239 -3.57 -5.92 5.45
N PHE A 240 -3.43 -6.73 6.49
CA PHE A 240 -2.28 -6.62 7.41
C PHE A 240 -0.98 -7.14 6.79
N TYR A 241 -1.06 -8.15 5.92
CA TYR A 241 0.06 -8.58 5.08
C TYR A 241 0.56 -7.44 4.19
N SER A 242 -0.36 -6.74 3.53
CA SER A 242 -0.04 -5.61 2.67
C SER A 242 0.57 -4.47 3.47
N SER A 243 -0.03 -4.11 4.61
CA SER A 243 0.51 -3.09 5.51
C SER A 243 1.90 -3.46 6.05
N SER A 244 2.14 -4.71 6.46
CA SER A 244 3.47 -5.18 6.87
C SER A 244 4.49 -5.12 5.73
N SER A 245 4.11 -5.55 4.52
CA SER A 245 4.99 -5.52 3.34
C SER A 245 5.39 -4.09 2.97
N GLU A 246 4.44 -3.16 3.02
CA GLU A 246 4.61 -1.73 2.75
C GLU A 246 5.51 -1.06 3.79
N LEU A 247 5.33 -1.38 5.08
CA LEU A 247 6.20 -0.91 6.16
C LEU A 247 7.65 -1.42 6.02
N ILE A 248 7.84 -2.67 5.59
CA ILE A 248 9.18 -3.23 5.35
C ILE A 248 9.84 -2.56 4.13
N ASP A 249 9.11 -2.43 3.01
CA ASP A 249 9.60 -1.74 1.80
C ASP A 249 9.99 -0.28 2.09
N TYR A 250 9.21 0.43 2.91
CA TYR A 250 9.55 1.77 3.38
C TYR A 250 10.87 1.80 4.20
N VAL A 251 11.09 0.86 5.11
CA VAL A 251 12.34 0.78 5.89
C VAL A 251 13.54 0.43 5.01
N ILE A 252 13.36 -0.43 4.00
CA ILE A 252 14.44 -0.81 3.06
C ILE A 252 14.78 0.36 2.12
N THR A 253 13.77 1.04 1.56
CA THR A 253 13.96 2.13 0.58
C THR A 253 14.50 3.43 1.18
N GLN A 254 14.21 3.71 2.45
CA GLN A 254 14.79 4.85 3.19
C GLN A 254 16.19 4.56 3.76
N ASN A 255 16.71 3.33 3.64
CA ASN A 255 18.03 2.99 4.15
C ASN A 255 19.14 3.36 3.14
N ASN A 256 19.77 4.50 3.35
CA ASN A 256 20.84 5.04 2.49
C ASN A 256 22.08 4.11 2.31
N PHE A 257 22.24 3.08 3.15
CA PHE A 257 23.30 2.06 2.97
C PHE A 257 22.94 0.96 1.95
N VAL A 258 21.68 0.89 1.52
CA VAL A 258 21.21 -0.04 0.48
C VAL A 258 21.51 0.57 -0.89
N HIS A 259 22.75 0.36 -1.37
CA HIS A 259 23.24 0.83 -2.67
C HIS A 259 22.65 0.06 -3.86
N ARG A 260 21.32 0.12 -4.03
CA ARG A 260 20.61 -0.41 -5.21
C ARG A 260 19.51 0.55 -5.66
N ASP A 261 19.79 1.29 -6.75
CA ASP A 261 18.84 2.24 -7.33
C ASP A 261 17.59 1.55 -7.90
N ASP A 262 17.70 0.28 -8.28
CA ASP A 262 16.60 -0.63 -8.62
C ASP A 262 15.58 -0.79 -7.47
N TYR A 263 16.01 -0.70 -6.21
CA TYR A 263 15.10 -0.73 -5.06
C TYR A 263 14.43 0.62 -4.81
N LYS A 264 14.95 1.75 -5.33
CA LYS A 264 14.33 3.08 -5.13
C LYS A 264 13.01 3.24 -5.89
N CYS A 265 12.70 2.35 -6.83
CA CYS A 265 11.36 2.22 -7.40
C CYS A 265 10.38 1.46 -6.48
N GLY A 266 10.90 0.54 -5.65
CA GLY A 266 10.23 -0.19 -4.57
C GLY A 266 8.89 -0.85 -4.93
N LEU A 267 8.03 -1.01 -3.92
CA LEU A 267 6.57 -1.11 -4.12
C LEU A 267 5.95 0.28 -4.37
N VAL A 268 6.74 1.33 -4.55
CA VAL A 268 6.33 2.74 -4.41
C VAL A 268 5.45 3.18 -5.59
N ASN A 269 5.77 2.73 -6.81
CA ASN A 269 5.17 3.21 -8.06
C ASN A 269 3.96 2.40 -8.56
N LEU A 270 3.44 1.44 -7.79
CA LEU A 270 2.21 0.73 -8.13
C LEU A 270 1.00 1.46 -7.58
N ASN A 271 0.00 1.72 -8.43
CA ASN A 271 -1.20 2.49 -8.10
C ASN A 271 -2.50 1.65 -8.04
N ASP A 272 -2.48 0.41 -8.53
CA ASP A 272 -3.67 -0.43 -8.75
C ASP A 272 -3.61 -1.76 -7.97
N CYS A 273 -3.30 -1.69 -6.66
CA CYS A 273 -3.12 -2.87 -5.82
C CYS A 273 -3.39 -2.58 -4.34
N LEU A 274 -3.80 -3.60 -3.56
CA LEU A 274 -4.09 -3.48 -2.12
C LEU A 274 -2.93 -2.85 -1.34
N LEU A 275 -1.68 -3.12 -1.74
CA LEU A 275 -0.47 -2.51 -1.17
C LEU A 275 -0.46 -0.98 -1.28
N TYR A 276 -0.92 -0.42 -2.40
CA TYR A 276 -1.02 1.02 -2.62
C TYR A 276 -2.09 1.66 -1.73
N HIS A 277 -3.27 1.04 -1.64
CA HIS A 277 -4.33 1.49 -0.75
C HIS A 277 -3.89 1.40 0.72
N CYS A 278 -3.15 0.35 1.10
CA CYS A 278 -2.54 0.22 2.42
C CYS A 278 -1.46 1.28 2.71
N ARG A 279 -0.67 1.71 1.72
CA ARG A 279 0.27 2.84 1.85
C ARG A 279 -0.47 4.14 2.10
N ASN A 280 -1.34 4.52 1.17
CA ASN A 280 -2.04 5.81 1.21
C ASN A 280 -2.92 5.95 2.45
N ARG A 281 -3.36 4.82 3.01
CA ARG A 281 -4.20 4.76 4.21
C ARG A 281 -3.48 4.12 5.40
N ARG A 282 -2.13 4.13 5.43
CA ARG A 282 -1.30 3.54 6.50
C ARG A 282 -1.72 4.02 7.89
N ALA A 283 -1.86 5.33 8.09
CA ALA A 283 -2.29 5.91 9.38
C ALA A 283 -3.69 5.44 9.82
N TYR A 284 -4.61 5.24 8.87
CA TYR A 284 -5.95 4.71 9.12
C TYR A 284 -5.91 3.23 9.53
N ILE A 285 -5.14 2.40 8.81
CA ILE A 285 -4.97 0.98 9.15
C ILE A 285 -4.34 0.83 10.54
N LEU A 286 -3.30 1.61 10.84
CA LEU A 286 -2.61 1.56 12.13
C LEU A 286 -3.49 2.01 13.31
N LYS A 287 -4.37 3.00 13.10
CA LYS A 287 -5.38 3.39 14.11
C LYS A 287 -6.36 2.25 14.40
N ASN A 288 -6.89 1.62 13.35
CA ASN A 288 -7.87 0.54 13.49
C ASN A 288 -7.25 -0.80 13.94
N LEU A 289 -5.96 -1.03 13.65
CA LEU A 289 -5.19 -2.20 14.08
C LEU A 289 -5.26 -2.42 15.60
N PHE A 290 -5.29 -1.35 16.41
CA PHE A 290 -5.47 -1.49 17.86
C PHE A 290 -6.83 -2.13 18.22
N ILE A 291 -7.90 -1.67 17.58
CA ILE A 291 -9.28 -2.14 17.80
C ILE A 291 -9.40 -3.59 17.31
N ILE A 292 -8.98 -3.85 16.08
CA ILE A 292 -9.00 -5.19 15.48
C ILE A 292 -8.16 -6.18 16.30
N LYS A 293 -6.95 -5.80 16.74
CA LYS A 293 -6.10 -6.64 17.60
C LYS A 293 -6.77 -6.95 18.94
N ARG A 294 -7.47 -5.98 19.56
CA ARG A 294 -8.25 -6.21 20.79
C ARG A 294 -9.40 -7.21 20.56
N CYS A 295 -10.23 -6.99 19.53
CA CYS A 295 -11.36 -7.87 19.21
C CYS A 295 -10.89 -9.28 18.82
N PHE A 296 -9.92 -9.38 17.91
CA PHE A 296 -9.34 -10.65 17.48
C PHE A 296 -8.75 -11.43 18.66
N THR A 297 -8.06 -10.78 19.59
CA THR A 297 -7.48 -11.48 20.75
C THR A 297 -8.58 -12.05 21.66
N LYS A 298 -9.66 -11.29 21.93
CA LYS A 298 -10.81 -11.80 22.72
C LYS A 298 -11.48 -12.99 22.03
N PHE A 299 -11.82 -12.84 20.74
CA PHE A 299 -12.40 -13.91 19.91
C PHE A 299 -11.52 -15.17 19.90
N PHE A 300 -10.23 -15.00 19.56
CA PHE A 300 -9.32 -16.12 19.42
C PHE A 300 -9.12 -16.88 20.74
N THR A 301 -9.09 -16.20 21.89
CA THR A 301 -9.01 -16.89 23.19
C THR A 301 -10.25 -17.74 23.45
N GLN A 302 -11.47 -17.24 23.23
CA GLN A 302 -12.69 -18.03 23.41
C GLN A 302 -12.77 -19.21 22.41
N TYR A 303 -12.40 -18.97 21.15
CA TYR A 303 -12.30 -20.04 20.14
C TYR A 303 -11.18 -21.05 20.49
N GLU A 304 -10.12 -20.63 21.20
CA GLU A 304 -9.06 -21.50 21.69
C GLU A 304 -9.47 -22.29 22.96
N GLU A 305 -10.53 -21.90 23.67
CA GLU A 305 -11.10 -22.60 24.82
C GLU A 305 -12.19 -23.62 24.45
N ASN A 306 -12.84 -23.48 23.28
CA ASN A 306 -13.84 -24.42 22.77
C ASN A 306 -13.27 -25.84 22.54
N LYS A 307 -14.03 -26.87 22.91
CA LYS A 307 -13.57 -28.29 22.86
C LYS A 307 -13.73 -28.97 21.50
N LYS A 308 -14.65 -28.49 20.66
CA LYS A 308 -14.69 -28.83 19.23
C LYS A 308 -14.01 -27.69 18.46
N LYS A 309 -13.05 -28.05 17.60
CA LYS A 309 -12.40 -27.13 16.67
C LYS A 309 -11.99 -27.90 15.41
N ASN A 310 -12.46 -27.43 14.26
CA ASN A 310 -11.82 -27.66 12.98
C ASN A 310 -10.35 -27.20 13.09
N LYS A 311 -9.42 -28.11 12.78
CA LYS A 311 -7.97 -27.85 12.91
C LYS A 311 -7.50 -26.78 11.95
N ASP A 312 -8.09 -26.74 10.77
CA ASP A 312 -7.60 -25.96 9.63
C ASP A 312 -8.07 -24.52 9.76
N ILE A 313 -9.31 -24.30 10.22
CA ILE A 313 -9.77 -23.01 10.77
C ILE A 313 -8.82 -22.52 11.87
N PHE A 314 -8.51 -23.35 12.87
CA PHE A 314 -7.60 -22.96 13.96
C PHE A 314 -6.17 -22.64 13.46
N TYR A 315 -5.70 -23.33 12.43
CA TYR A 315 -4.42 -23.09 11.76
C TYR A 315 -4.40 -21.80 10.93
N ILE A 316 -5.50 -21.44 10.25
CA ILE A 316 -5.70 -20.16 9.57
C ILE A 316 -5.72 -19.03 10.61
N LEU A 317 -6.55 -19.15 11.65
CA LEU A 317 -6.68 -18.16 12.71
C LEU A 317 -5.34 -17.90 13.44
N LYS A 318 -4.48 -18.91 13.63
CA LYS A 318 -3.13 -18.72 14.18
C LYS A 318 -2.23 -17.86 13.29
N ARG A 319 -2.32 -17.98 11.96
CA ARG A 319 -1.56 -17.17 11.01
C ARG A 319 -2.09 -15.73 10.94
N ILE A 320 -3.40 -15.53 11.12
CA ILE A 320 -4.02 -14.21 11.22
C ILE A 320 -3.61 -13.52 12.53
N LYS A 321 -3.60 -14.25 13.65
CA LYS A 321 -3.04 -13.79 14.93
C LYS A 321 -1.57 -13.34 14.76
N PHE A 322 -0.77 -14.13 14.04
CA PHE A 322 0.61 -13.79 13.73
C PHE A 322 0.72 -12.48 12.94
N ILE A 323 0.03 -12.32 11.80
CA ILE A 323 0.18 -11.11 10.98
C ILE A 323 -0.29 -9.85 11.72
N ILE A 324 -1.41 -9.90 12.44
CA ILE A 324 -1.91 -8.78 13.27
C ILE A 324 -0.87 -8.35 14.31
N TYR A 325 -0.26 -9.31 15.01
CA TYR A 325 0.78 -9.02 16.00
C TYR A 325 2.09 -8.55 15.34
N PHE A 326 2.43 -9.07 14.16
CA PHE A 326 3.62 -8.69 13.41
C PHE A 326 3.52 -7.27 12.84
N THR A 327 2.40 -6.87 12.22
CA THR A 327 2.16 -5.46 11.81
C THR A 327 2.22 -4.53 13.02
N SER A 328 1.66 -4.94 14.15
CA SER A 328 1.72 -4.17 15.39
C SER A 328 3.14 -4.02 15.93
N LEU A 329 4.00 -5.04 15.79
CA LEU A 329 5.41 -4.99 16.20
C LEU A 329 6.23 -4.10 15.25
N LEU A 330 6.08 -4.28 13.93
CA LEU A 330 6.74 -3.45 12.93
C LEU A 330 6.43 -1.96 13.12
N ASN A 331 5.18 -1.61 13.41
CA ASN A 331 4.80 -0.23 13.65
C ASN A 331 5.49 0.37 14.89
N GLN A 332 5.60 -0.40 15.98
CA GLN A 332 6.34 0.04 17.17
C GLN A 332 7.84 0.21 16.87
N LEU A 333 8.46 -0.76 16.20
CA LEU A 333 9.87 -0.68 15.79
C LEU A 333 10.16 0.52 14.87
N ILE A 334 9.26 0.84 13.95
CA ILE A 334 9.40 1.98 13.04
C ILE A 334 9.22 3.30 13.80
N PHE A 335 8.25 3.41 14.70
CA PHE A 335 8.08 4.58 15.56
C PHE A 335 9.33 4.82 16.43
N ASP A 336 9.81 3.77 17.11
CA ASP A 336 11.02 3.77 17.94
C ASP A 336 12.31 4.12 17.16
N MET A 337 12.36 3.87 15.84
CA MET A 337 13.46 4.29 14.98
C MET A 337 13.30 5.73 14.49
N CYS A 338 12.08 6.16 14.17
CA CYS A 338 11.80 7.55 13.77
C CYS A 338 12.14 8.54 14.88
N GLU A 339 11.73 8.30 16.14
CA GLU A 339 12.08 9.20 17.26
C GLU A 339 13.60 9.33 17.46
N LYS A 340 14.34 8.23 17.29
CA LYS A 340 15.81 8.22 17.38
C LYS A 340 16.46 8.95 16.20
N LEU A 341 15.91 8.81 14.99
CA LEU A 341 16.39 9.52 13.80
C LEU A 341 16.16 11.03 13.93
N ASP A 342 14.99 11.43 14.43
CA ASP A 342 14.63 12.82 14.76
C ASP A 342 15.61 13.45 15.74
N PHE A 343 16.00 12.70 16.79
CA PHE A 343 17.01 13.13 17.76
C PHE A 343 18.39 13.30 17.09
N ILE A 344 18.83 12.33 16.29
CA ILE A 344 20.11 12.39 15.57
C ILE A 344 20.14 13.56 14.57
N GLN A 345 19.05 13.83 13.85
CA GLN A 345 18.96 15.00 12.96
C GLN A 345 19.05 16.32 13.74
N LYS A 346 18.42 16.42 14.91
CA LYS A 346 18.49 17.61 15.78
C LYS A 346 19.91 17.86 16.30
N GLU A 347 20.68 16.82 16.64
CA GLU A 347 22.10 16.99 16.99
C GLU A 347 22.99 17.31 15.78
N ASN A 348 22.79 16.63 14.64
CA ASN A 348 23.55 16.91 13.43
C ASN A 348 23.36 18.36 12.94
N ASN A 349 22.15 18.92 13.06
CA ASN A 349 21.90 20.32 12.72
C ASN A 349 22.68 21.28 13.66
N LYS A 350 22.70 21.04 14.98
CA LYS A 350 23.53 21.82 15.93
C LYS A 350 25.03 21.75 15.60
N ILE A 351 25.50 20.62 15.08
CA ILE A 351 26.90 20.45 14.64
C ILE A 351 27.16 21.24 13.36
N ASN A 352 26.24 21.17 12.38
CA ASN A 352 26.34 21.94 11.13
C ASN A 352 26.29 23.46 11.37
N ASP A 353 25.45 23.95 12.27
CA ASP A 353 25.39 25.37 12.63
C ASP A 353 26.70 25.85 13.28
N LYS A 354 27.31 25.03 14.15
CA LYS A 354 28.65 25.29 14.70
C LYS A 354 29.74 25.30 13.61
N LEU A 355 29.73 24.32 12.70
CA LEU A 355 30.68 24.27 11.58
C LEU A 355 30.56 25.50 10.67
N LYS A 356 29.33 25.96 10.41
CA LYS A 356 29.06 27.19 9.65
C LYS A 356 29.61 28.42 10.36
N TYR A 357 29.39 28.53 11.68
CA TYR A 357 29.93 29.61 12.50
C TYR A 357 31.48 29.63 12.51
N TYR A 358 32.13 28.48 12.66
CA TYR A 358 33.59 28.38 12.55
C TYR A 358 34.11 28.74 11.16
N LYS A 359 33.39 28.36 10.09
CA LYS A 359 33.77 28.75 8.72
C LYS A 359 33.73 30.27 8.53
N THR A 360 32.70 30.95 9.05
CA THR A 360 32.62 32.42 9.02
C THR A 360 33.68 33.09 9.89
N ILE A 361 34.09 32.49 11.02
CA ILE A 361 35.25 32.97 11.79
C ILE A 361 36.53 32.88 10.94
N ASN A 362 36.78 31.76 10.27
CA ASN A 362 37.96 31.61 9.42
C ASN A 362 37.94 32.63 8.26
N GLU A 363 36.81 32.80 7.57
CA GLU A 363 36.64 33.79 6.50
C GLU A 363 36.95 35.23 6.96
N LEU A 364 36.59 35.58 8.20
CA LEU A 364 36.92 36.88 8.81
C LEU A 364 38.41 36.99 9.20
N ILE A 365 39.02 35.92 9.70
CA ILE A 365 40.45 35.87 10.03
C ILE A 365 41.30 35.97 8.76
N ASP A 366 40.97 35.21 7.71
CA ASP A 366 41.66 35.24 6.43
C ASP A 366 41.59 36.64 5.80
N THR A 367 40.44 37.31 5.89
CA THR A 367 40.29 38.71 5.46
C THR A 367 41.22 39.64 6.23
N GLN A 368 41.25 39.56 7.57
CA GLN A 368 42.15 40.40 8.40
C GLN A 368 43.64 40.11 8.16
N ILE A 369 44.01 38.86 7.87
CA ILE A 369 45.38 38.48 7.52
C ILE A 369 45.79 39.10 6.18
N ASN A 370 44.89 39.10 5.19
CA ASN A 370 45.13 39.75 3.90
C ASN A 370 45.26 41.28 4.05
N ASP A 371 44.33 41.93 4.74
CA ASP A 371 44.36 43.38 5.02
C ASP A 371 45.69 43.79 5.69
N VAL A 372 46.12 43.04 6.72
CA VAL A 372 47.39 43.30 7.42
C VAL A 372 48.60 43.04 6.52
N SER A 373 48.55 42.03 5.65
CA SER A 373 49.64 41.71 4.73
C SER A 373 49.84 42.80 3.67
N GLU A 374 48.76 43.29 3.05
CA GLU A 374 48.81 44.41 2.10
C GLU A 374 49.34 45.69 2.76
N ASN A 375 48.91 45.99 3.99
CA ASN A 375 49.44 47.12 4.75
C ASN A 375 50.96 46.97 5.04
N ILE A 376 51.44 45.76 5.33
CA ILE A 376 52.88 45.49 5.52
C ILE A 376 53.67 45.68 4.22
N GLU A 377 53.14 45.31 3.05
CA GLU A 377 53.80 45.56 1.76
C GLU A 377 53.85 47.05 1.42
N ASN A 378 52.74 47.78 1.62
CA ASN A 378 52.69 49.23 1.45
C ASN A 378 53.69 49.96 2.37
N VAL A 379 53.84 49.53 3.63
CA VAL A 379 54.86 50.09 4.54
C VAL A 379 56.29 49.78 4.07
N LYS A 380 56.58 48.55 3.60
CA LYS A 380 57.89 48.21 3.02
C LYS A 380 58.23 49.07 1.80
N LEU A 381 57.27 49.27 0.88
CA LEU A 381 57.45 50.12 -0.30
C LEU A 381 57.79 51.56 0.10
N ASN A 382 57.09 52.13 1.07
CA ASN A 382 57.35 53.47 1.58
C ASN A 382 58.72 53.61 2.25
N ILE A 383 59.15 52.61 3.03
CA ILE A 383 60.50 52.58 3.64
C ILE A 383 61.58 52.57 2.53
N ASN A 384 61.46 51.69 1.55
CA ASN A 384 62.43 51.59 0.44
C ASN A 384 62.52 52.90 -0.36
N GLN A 385 61.41 53.61 -0.56
CA GLN A 385 61.41 54.92 -1.22
C GLN A 385 62.13 56.00 -0.40
N GLU A 386 61.96 56.03 0.93
CA GLU A 386 62.67 56.98 1.80
C GLU A 386 64.17 56.66 1.94
N GLU A 387 64.56 55.38 1.86
CA GLU A 387 65.98 54.99 1.79
C GLU A 387 66.61 55.42 0.45
N GLN A 388 65.94 55.21 -0.68
CA GLN A 388 66.42 55.68 -1.99
C GLN A 388 66.62 57.21 -2.01
N LYS A 389 65.61 57.98 -1.59
CA LYS A 389 65.70 59.46 -1.49
C LYS A 389 66.88 59.91 -0.62
N ARG A 390 67.13 59.19 0.49
CA ARG A 390 68.23 59.49 1.40
C ARG A 390 69.59 59.26 0.73
N ASP A 391 69.73 58.23 -0.08
CA ASP A 391 70.98 57.89 -0.75
C ASP A 391 71.24 58.79 -1.98
N ASP A 392 70.19 59.14 -2.74
CA ASP A 392 70.26 60.19 -3.76
C ASP A 392 70.74 61.52 -3.16
N MET A 393 70.21 61.88 -1.97
CA MET A 393 70.60 63.09 -1.26
C MET A 393 72.03 63.02 -0.67
N LYS A 394 72.52 61.85 -0.25
CA LYS A 394 73.95 61.64 0.08
C LYS A 394 74.84 61.90 -1.13
N ASN A 395 74.45 61.41 -2.31
CA ASN A 395 75.21 61.58 -3.55
C ASN A 395 75.32 63.06 -3.93
N ILE A 396 74.20 63.79 -3.97
CA ILE A 396 74.16 65.25 -4.20
C ILE A 396 75.05 66.00 -3.20
N ILE A 397 75.01 65.63 -1.91
CA ILE A 397 75.86 66.24 -0.88
C ILE A 397 77.35 65.97 -1.10
N ASN A 398 77.72 64.81 -1.65
CA ASN A 398 79.11 64.48 -1.95
C ASN A 398 79.60 65.20 -3.20
N ASP A 399 78.79 65.32 -4.25
CA ASP A 399 79.12 66.10 -5.45
C ASP A 399 79.33 67.58 -5.11
N LEU A 400 78.48 68.16 -4.27
CA LEU A 400 78.63 69.54 -3.77
C LEU A 400 79.91 69.74 -2.92
N LYS A 401 80.41 68.71 -2.23
CA LYS A 401 81.71 68.76 -1.56
C LYS A 401 82.84 68.72 -2.59
N ASN A 402 82.78 67.81 -3.56
CA ASN A 402 83.79 67.64 -4.61
C ASN A 402 83.99 68.93 -5.42
N VAL A 403 82.90 69.60 -5.82
CA VAL A 403 82.93 70.91 -6.51
C VAL A 403 83.56 72.01 -5.64
N ARG A 404 83.37 71.97 -4.31
CA ARG A 404 84.00 72.93 -3.38
C ARG A 404 85.49 72.68 -3.16
N SER A 405 85.99 71.47 -3.36
CA SER A 405 87.42 71.15 -3.28
C SER A 405 88.20 71.43 -4.57
N ILE A 406 87.52 71.72 -5.69
CA ILE A 406 88.14 72.13 -6.97
C ILE A 406 88.33 73.65 -7.06
N ASN A 407 87.61 74.42 -6.23
CA ASN A 407 87.67 75.89 -6.18
C ASN A 407 88.51 76.40 -4.98
N LYS A 408 89.68 75.81 -4.76
CA LYS A 408 90.68 76.18 -3.76
C LYS A 408 92.09 75.99 -4.30
#